data_AF-A0A3B5L332-F1
#
_entry.id   AF-A0A3B5L332-F1
#
_cell.length_a   1.000
_cell.length_b   1.000
_cell.length_c   1.000
_cell.angle_alpha   90.00
_cell.angle_beta   90.00
_cell.angle_gamma   90.00
#
_symmetry.space_group_name_H-M   'P 1'
#
loop_
_entity.id
_entity.type
_entity.pdbx_description
1 polymer ?
#
loop_
_entity_poly.entity_id
_entity_poly.type
_entity_poly.pdbx_seq_one_letter_code
_entity_poly.pdbx_strand_id
1 'polypeptide(L)'
;VHFYQEGPAGGDRAIHDRDLAWLQQSDVVVAEVTQPSLGVGYELGRAVDMKEKKVLCLFRPSSGRALSAMIRGATDGRRLLVVDYSEEQLEAVLDWFFSSLQSV
;
A
#
# COMPACT_ATOMS: atom_id res chain seq x y z
N VAL A 1 -20.41 -25.50 12.80
CA VAL A 1 -20.51 -25.13 11.36
C VAL A 1 -19.64 -23.91 11.11
N HIS A 2 -18.33 -24.12 10.86
CA HIS A 2 -17.45 -23.07 10.41
C HIS A 2 -17.26 -23.25 8.91
N PHE A 3 -17.93 -22.40 8.14
CA PHE A 3 -17.71 -22.26 6.71
C PHE A 3 -16.37 -21.53 6.55
N TYR A 4 -15.30 -22.28 6.24
CA TYR A 4 -14.16 -21.67 5.57
C TYR A 4 -14.63 -21.38 4.16
N GLN A 5 -14.82 -20.10 3.83
CA GLN A 5 -14.92 -19.68 2.44
C GLN A 5 -13.63 -20.14 1.75
N GLU A 6 -13.75 -20.97 0.72
CA GLU A 6 -12.63 -21.33 -0.15
C GLU A 6 -12.05 -20.03 -0.70
N GLY A 7 -10.81 -19.72 -0.32
CA GLY A 7 -10.00 -18.71 -0.99
C GLY A 7 -9.82 -19.06 -2.47
N PRO A 8 -9.28 -18.14 -3.29
CA PRO A 8 -9.07 -18.37 -4.72
C PRO A 8 -8.38 -19.72 -4.95
N ALA A 9 -8.78 -20.45 -6.00
CA ALA A 9 -8.28 -21.78 -6.32
C ALA A 9 -6.73 -21.82 -6.25
N GLY A 10 -6.17 -22.45 -5.20
CA GLY A 10 -4.72 -22.57 -5.00
C GLY A 10 -4.20 -22.44 -3.55
N GLY A 11 -5.04 -22.02 -2.59
CA GLY A 11 -4.64 -21.91 -1.17
C GLY A 11 -3.66 -20.77 -0.87
N ASP A 12 -3.26 -20.62 0.39
CA ASP A 12 -2.48 -19.46 0.89
C ASP A 12 -1.21 -19.17 0.09
N ARG A 13 -0.49 -20.22 -0.34
CA ARG A 13 0.73 -20.06 -1.13
C ARG A 13 0.46 -19.49 -2.52
N ALA A 14 -0.60 -19.93 -3.19
CA ALA A 14 -0.95 -19.39 -4.51
C ALA A 14 -1.35 -17.92 -4.43
N ILE A 15 -2.05 -17.53 -3.36
CA ILE A 15 -2.40 -16.12 -3.09
C ILE A 15 -1.11 -15.30 -2.92
N HIS A 16 -0.24 -15.74 -2.00
CA HIS A 16 1.04 -15.08 -1.74
C HIS A 16 1.90 -14.92 -3.01
N ASP A 17 2.08 -16.01 -3.77
CA ASP A 17 2.97 -16.00 -4.94
C ASP A 17 2.41 -15.12 -6.06
N ARG A 18 1.08 -15.11 -6.26
CA ARG A 18 0.41 -14.22 -7.22
C ARG A 18 0.55 -12.75 -6.81
N ASP A 19 0.26 -12.44 -5.55
CA ASP A 19 0.24 -11.05 -5.08
C ASP A 19 1.67 -10.46 -5.09
N LEU A 20 2.69 -11.27 -4.76
CA LEU A 20 4.09 -10.87 -4.95
C LEU A 20 4.48 -10.72 -6.42
N ALA A 21 3.97 -11.54 -7.33
CA ALA A 21 4.23 -11.39 -8.76
C ALA A 21 3.63 -10.07 -9.29
N TRP A 22 2.42 -9.70 -8.86
CA TRP A 22 1.83 -8.40 -9.18
C TRP A 22 2.63 -7.25 -8.60
N LEU A 23 3.07 -7.35 -7.35
CA LEU A 23 3.91 -6.34 -6.70
C LEU A 23 5.24 -6.13 -7.46
N GLN A 24 5.84 -7.20 -7.96
CA GLN A 24 7.06 -7.12 -8.77
C GLN A 24 6.82 -6.45 -10.12
N GLN A 25 5.67 -6.72 -10.76
CA GLN A 25 5.32 -6.21 -12.08
C GLN A 25 4.82 -4.76 -12.07
N SER A 26 4.28 -4.26 -10.96
CA SER A 26 3.69 -2.93 -10.90
C SER A 26 4.74 -1.82 -10.98
N ASP A 27 4.45 -0.69 -11.61
CA ASP A 27 5.37 0.45 -11.61
C ASP A 27 5.37 1.20 -10.26
N VAL A 28 4.20 1.21 -9.62
CA VAL A 28 3.94 1.89 -8.36
C VAL A 28 3.07 1.03 -7.44
N VAL A 29 3.04 1.39 -6.16
CA VAL A 29 2.16 0.80 -5.15
C VAL A 29 1.38 1.92 -4.46
N VAL A 30 0.07 1.75 -4.36
CA VAL A 30 -0.79 2.63 -3.56
C VAL A 30 -1.47 1.78 -2.49
N ALA A 31 -1.32 2.17 -1.22
CA ALA A 31 -1.83 1.43 -0.08
C ALA A 31 -2.66 2.33 0.84
N GLU A 32 -3.90 1.93 1.13
CA GLU A 32 -4.70 2.53 2.20
C GLU A 32 -4.29 1.89 3.53
N VAL A 33 -3.76 2.70 4.45
CA VAL A 33 -3.13 2.23 5.70
C VAL A 33 -3.83 2.75 6.95
N THR A 34 -5.07 3.21 6.82
CA THR A 34 -5.88 3.67 7.97
C THR A 34 -6.18 2.50 8.91
N GLN A 35 -6.54 1.35 8.35
CA GLN A 35 -6.76 0.12 9.09
C GLN A 35 -5.46 -0.72 9.09
N PRO A 36 -4.93 -1.10 10.27
CA PRO A 36 -3.77 -1.99 10.34
C PRO A 36 -4.07 -3.33 9.64
N SER A 37 -3.16 -3.75 8.76
CA SER A 37 -3.22 -5.00 8.02
C SER A 37 -1.83 -5.63 7.94
N LEU A 38 -1.72 -6.89 8.37
CA LEU A 38 -0.46 -7.64 8.28
C LEU A 38 -0.05 -7.89 6.83
N GLY A 39 -1.00 -8.18 5.95
CA GLY A 39 -0.75 -8.38 4.52
C GLY A 39 -0.21 -7.12 3.86
N VAL A 40 -0.89 -5.98 4.05
CA VAL A 40 -0.44 -4.70 3.50
C VAL A 40 0.93 -4.29 4.06
N GLY A 41 1.15 -4.49 5.36
CA GLY A 41 2.47 -4.24 5.96
C GLY A 41 3.58 -5.12 5.37
N TYR A 42 3.27 -6.39 5.09
CA TYR A 42 4.17 -7.32 4.43
C TYR A 42 4.49 -6.86 3.00
N GLU A 43 3.47 -6.53 2.20
CA GLU A 43 3.62 -6.05 0.82
C GLU A 43 4.43 -4.75 0.76
N LEU A 44 4.16 -3.79 1.64
CA LEU A 44 4.93 -2.56 1.76
C LEU A 44 6.40 -2.83 2.08
N GLY A 45 6.68 -3.73 3.02
CA GLY A 45 8.05 -4.14 3.36
C GLY A 45 8.78 -4.73 2.14
N ARG A 46 8.10 -5.57 1.36
CA ARG A 46 8.65 -6.15 0.11
C ARG A 46 8.85 -5.08 -0.97
N ALA A 47 7.92 -4.14 -1.13
CA ALA A 47 8.04 -3.05 -2.10
C ALA A 47 9.23 -2.12 -1.78
N VAL A 48 9.45 -1.82 -0.51
CA VAL A 48 10.61 -1.03 -0.05
C VAL A 48 11.92 -1.72 -0.38
N ASP A 49 12.00 -3.03 -0.15
CA ASP A 49 13.21 -3.85 -0.39
C ASP A 49 13.54 -4.02 -1.89
N MET A 50 12.53 -3.94 -2.77
CA MET A 50 12.73 -3.92 -4.23
C MET A 50 13.40 -2.64 -4.76
N LYS A 51 13.54 -1.59 -3.92
CA LYS A 51 14.25 -0.31 -4.16
C LYS A 51 13.74 0.60 -5.27
N GLU A 52 13.14 0.07 -6.33
CA GLU A 52 12.77 0.84 -7.53
C GLU A 52 11.32 1.35 -7.51
N LYS A 53 10.44 0.74 -6.70
CA LYS A 53 9.02 1.07 -6.69
C LYS A 53 8.76 2.39 -5.95
N LYS A 54 7.95 3.27 -6.55
CA LYS A 54 7.32 4.39 -5.83
C LYS A 54 6.08 3.88 -5.09
N VAL A 55 5.96 4.25 -3.82
CA VAL A 55 4.94 3.78 -2.89
C VAL A 55 4.21 4.99 -2.29
N LEU A 56 2.90 5.02 -2.42
CA LEU A 56 2.01 5.98 -1.78
C LEU A 56 1.19 5.28 -0.70
N CYS A 57 1.38 5.67 0.56
CA CYS A 57 0.56 5.26 1.67
C CYS A 57 -0.46 6.36 2.00
N LEU A 58 -1.74 6.01 2.00
CA LEU A 58 -2.87 6.89 2.29
C LEU A 58 -3.40 6.61 3.70
N PHE A 59 -3.42 7.62 4.57
CA PHE A 59 -3.91 7.50 5.94
C PHE A 59 -5.00 8.52 6.23
N ARG A 60 -6.12 8.13 6.85
CA ARG A 60 -7.19 9.03 7.29
C ARG A 60 -7.06 9.34 8.79
N PRO A 61 -6.58 10.54 9.18
CA PRO A 61 -6.50 10.92 10.59
C PRO A 61 -7.88 11.00 11.27
N SER A 62 -8.93 11.29 10.50
CA SER A 62 -10.31 11.35 10.98
C SER A 62 -10.83 10.01 11.54
N SER A 63 -10.16 8.89 11.25
CA SER A 63 -10.48 7.58 11.82
C SER A 63 -10.28 7.48 13.33
N GLY A 64 -9.60 8.46 13.96
CA GLY A 64 -9.25 8.43 15.39
C GLY A 64 -8.12 7.45 15.72
N ARG A 65 -7.54 6.78 14.71
CA ARG A 65 -6.43 5.86 14.88
C ARG A 65 -5.10 6.60 14.79
N ALA A 66 -4.04 5.97 15.31
CA ALA A 66 -2.67 6.37 15.03
C ALA A 66 -2.09 5.44 13.95
N LEU A 67 -1.44 6.02 12.94
CA LEU A 67 -0.69 5.23 11.96
C LEU A 67 0.52 4.58 12.66
N SER A 68 0.84 3.34 12.26
CA SER A 68 2.05 2.64 12.73
C SER A 68 3.30 3.51 12.56
N ALA A 69 4.09 3.64 13.63
CA ALA A 69 5.35 4.37 13.61
C ALA A 69 6.34 3.80 12.59
N MET A 70 6.29 2.49 12.32
CA MET A 70 7.12 1.85 11.29
C MET A 70 6.76 2.33 9.89
N ILE A 71 5.47 2.50 9.58
CA ILE A 71 5.02 2.99 8.27
C ILE A 71 5.25 4.51 8.18
N ARG A 72 4.87 5.26 9.21
CA ARG A 72 5.07 6.72 9.24
C ARG A 72 6.55 7.10 9.16
N GLY A 73 7.42 6.35 9.84
CA GLY A 73 8.87 6.56 9.83
C GLY A 73 9.58 6.05 8.58
N ALA A 74 8.94 5.20 7.76
CA ALA A 74 9.52 4.72 6.50
C ALA A 74 9.43 5.74 5.36
N THR A 75 8.67 6.83 5.53
CA THR A 75 8.57 7.89 4.52
C THR A 75 9.95 8.51 4.28
N ASP A 76 10.38 8.53 3.01
CA ASP A 76 11.66 9.14 2.59
C ASP A 76 11.45 10.43 1.78
N GLY A 77 10.19 10.85 1.61
CA GLY A 77 9.79 12.05 0.88
C GLY A 77 10.04 11.97 -0.63
N ARG A 78 10.45 10.80 -1.15
CA ARG A 78 10.82 10.63 -2.56
C ARG A 78 10.18 9.40 -3.20
N ARG A 79 10.47 8.22 -2.67
CA ARG A 79 9.96 6.94 -3.16
C ARG A 79 8.84 6.43 -2.29
N LEU A 80 8.97 6.51 -0.97
CA LEU A 80 7.89 6.17 -0.05
C LEU A 80 7.31 7.45 0.50
N LEU A 81 6.03 7.65 0.20
CA LEU A 81 5.25 8.80 0.61
C LEU A 81 4.15 8.33 1.55
N VAL A 82 3.95 9.06 2.64
CA VAL A 82 2.79 8.89 3.51
C VAL A 82 2.00 10.18 3.45
N VAL A 83 0.76 10.11 2.98
CA VAL A 83 -0.14 11.25 2.85
C VAL A 83 -1.32 11.04 3.79
N ASP A 84 -1.48 12.00 4.69
CA ASP A 84 -2.70 12.12 5.48
C ASP A 84 -3.78 12.78 4.60
N TYR A 85 -4.94 12.13 4.42
CA TYR A 85 -6.00 12.57 3.50
C TYR A 85 -7.42 12.45 4.11
N SER A 86 -8.39 13.15 3.52
CA SER A 86 -9.83 12.89 3.67
C SER A 86 -10.42 12.27 2.40
N GLU A 87 -11.60 11.64 2.48
CA GLU A 87 -12.21 10.97 1.32
C GLU A 87 -12.43 11.93 0.13
N GLU A 88 -12.79 13.18 0.41
CA GLU A 88 -12.99 14.22 -0.60
C GLU A 88 -11.70 14.64 -1.31
N GLN A 89 -10.54 14.38 -0.70
CA GLN A 89 -9.23 14.71 -1.25
C GLN A 89 -8.61 13.57 -2.05
N LEU A 90 -9.22 12.38 -2.05
CA LEU A 90 -8.61 11.18 -2.62
C LEU A 90 -8.22 11.36 -4.09
N GLU A 91 -9.13 11.88 -4.91
CA GLU A 91 -8.87 12.13 -6.33
C GLU A 91 -7.70 13.10 -6.52
N ALA A 92 -7.71 14.23 -5.81
CA ALA A 92 -6.65 15.23 -5.90
C ALA A 92 -5.27 14.68 -5.47
N VAL A 93 -5.23 13.83 -4.43
CA VAL A 93 -3.99 13.19 -3.97
C VAL A 93 -3.47 12.19 -5.01
N LEU A 94 -4.36 11.39 -5.61
CA LEU A 94 -3.98 10.43 -6.65
C LEU A 94 -3.49 11.16 -7.92
N ASP A 95 -4.20 12.19 -8.36
CA ASP A 95 -3.81 13.01 -9.51
C ASP A 95 -2.43 13.63 -9.33
N TRP A 96 -2.16 14.20 -8.14
CA TRP A 96 -0.86 14.72 -7.79
C TRP A 96 0.23 13.63 -7.85
N PHE A 97 -0.05 12.47 -7.24
CA PHE A 97 0.91 11.37 -7.20
C PHE A 97 1.25 10.88 -8.61
N PHE A 98 0.25 10.60 -9.44
CA PHE A 98 0.46 10.12 -10.81
C PHE A 98 1.09 11.17 -11.72
N SER A 99 0.75 12.46 -11.56
CA SER A 99 1.40 13.55 -12.29
C SER A 99 2.90 13.64 -11.95
N SER A 100 3.28 13.36 -10.70
CA SER A 100 4.69 13.32 -10.27
C SER A 100 5.51 12.17 -10.89
N LEU A 101 4.84 11.21 -11.56
CA LEU A 101 5.51 10.11 -12.27
C LEU A 101 5.91 10.51 -13.69
N GLN A 102 5.21 11.47 -14.30
CA GLN A 102 5.37 11.84 -15.72
C GLN A 102 6.54 12.81 -15.97
N SER A 103 7.26 13.21 -14.91
CA SER A 103 8.34 14.21 -14.96
C SER A 103 9.73 13.61 -15.19
N VAL A 104 9.81 12.38 -15.74
CA VAL A 104 11.08 11.67 -16.00
C VAL A 104 11.24 11.40 -17.49
#